data_AF-A0ABD1D962-F1
#
_entry.id   AF-A0ABD1D962-F1
#
_cell.length_a   1.000
_cell.length_b   1.000
_cell.length_c   1.000
_cell.angle_alpha   90.00
_cell.angle_beta   90.00
_cell.angle_gamma   90.00
#
_symmetry.space_group_name_H-M   'P 1'
#
loop_
_entity.id
_entity.type
_entity.pdbx_description
1 polymer ?
#
loop_
_entity_poly.entity_id
_entity_poly.type
_entity_poly.pdbx_seq_one_letter_code
_entity_poly.pdbx_strand_id
1 'polypeptide(L)'
;MEEQIERMDAIAEDHAVVDGGQRKISLEPERIEDGDFVRICSAGAGEVLREVIEEVLARVDDFGTLERYIWLLQFSCGLCLLRDLPVGLSFEINKVIRSVANLDTEEYQFDPLMIHTIAKSLFEDIPLKGMNLVHVIKKLAVLNQKLFSYVSIAMIFAGVRHYTRPDQPTRMYRLYGLSEVLDLLESLKSDHLQQKSLDIQRIFLILKLLSCYQNVAILRYSQDARPDIEEQHRCFGEFFIFREEHKRSYLRHLALALEVVKRMSGRADHFDRLADNEDFMLVVELLELDMIPLVKDDLGEEE
;
A
#
# COMPACT_ATOMS: atom_id res chain seq x y z
N MET A 1 43.58 2.52 -7.89
CA MET A 1 42.33 2.19 -8.63
C MET A 1 41.45 1.22 -7.85
N GLU A 2 41.97 0.58 -6.79
CA GLU A 2 41.17 -0.17 -5.81
C GLU A 2 40.61 0.74 -4.69
N GLU A 3 41.29 1.84 -4.36
CA GLU A 3 40.83 2.85 -3.37
C GLU A 3 39.59 3.70 -3.77
N GLN A 4 39.15 3.64 -5.04
CA GLN A 4 37.92 4.31 -5.50
C GLN A 4 36.70 3.37 -5.52
N ILE A 5 36.93 2.06 -5.45
CA ILE A 5 35.86 1.06 -5.38
C ILE A 5 35.41 0.90 -3.91
N GLU A 6 36.35 0.93 -2.96
CA GLU A 6 36.02 0.94 -1.52
C GLU A 6 35.26 2.20 -1.05
N ARG A 7 35.35 3.31 -1.79
CA ARG A 7 34.58 4.54 -1.50
C ARG A 7 33.14 4.52 -1.99
N MET A 8 32.78 3.60 -2.89
CA MET A 8 31.39 3.47 -3.36
C MET A 8 30.56 2.54 -2.45
N ASP A 9 31.18 1.52 -1.86
CA ASP A 9 30.50 0.68 -0.85
C ASP A 9 30.26 1.45 0.47
N ALA A 10 31.13 2.42 0.80
CA ALA A 10 30.93 3.32 1.95
C ALA A 10 29.77 4.31 1.78
N ILE A 11 29.29 4.59 0.56
CA ILE A 11 28.12 5.48 0.32
C ILE A 11 26.80 4.69 0.38
N ALA A 12 26.84 3.37 0.23
CA ALA A 12 25.68 2.50 0.40
C ALA A 12 25.39 2.15 1.88
N GLU A 13 26.39 2.23 2.76
CA GLU A 13 26.22 1.98 4.20
C GLU A 13 25.90 3.23 5.05
N ASP A 14 26.03 4.44 4.50
CA ASP A 14 25.86 5.69 5.28
C ASP A 14 24.44 6.29 5.28
N HIS A 15 23.44 5.57 4.76
CA HIS A 15 22.02 5.89 4.99
C HIS A 15 21.39 5.13 6.17
N ALA A 16 22.20 4.46 7.00
CA ALA A 16 21.73 3.68 8.14
C ALA A 16 21.88 4.35 9.53
N VAL A 17 22.24 5.63 9.59
CA VAL A 17 22.25 6.38 10.87
C VAL A 17 21.59 7.75 10.69
N VAL A 18 20.26 7.76 10.70
CA VAL A 18 19.51 8.86 11.30
C VAL A 18 18.68 8.26 12.43
N ASP A 19 19.18 8.51 13.63
CA ASP A 19 18.52 8.28 14.90
C ASP A 19 17.17 9.01 14.89
N GLY A 20 16.09 8.26 15.11
CA GLY A 20 14.72 8.75 14.95
C GLY A 20 13.72 7.67 14.52
N GLY A 21 13.64 6.58 15.29
CA GLY A 21 12.43 5.74 15.38
C GLY A 21 11.77 5.26 14.09
N GLN A 22 12.49 4.57 13.21
CA GLN A 22 11.85 3.71 12.19
C GLN A 22 12.29 2.26 12.40
N ARG A 23 11.41 1.45 13.02
CA ARG A 23 11.59 0.00 13.07
C ARG A 23 11.54 -0.54 11.64
N LYS A 24 12.57 -1.32 11.30
CA LYS A 24 12.79 -1.98 10.02
C LYS A 24 11.57 -2.82 9.66
N ILE A 25 10.91 -2.48 8.56
CA ILE A 25 9.91 -3.33 7.92
C ILE A 25 10.63 -4.60 7.43
N SER A 26 10.22 -5.76 7.94
CA SER A 26 10.75 -7.07 7.55
C SER A 26 10.60 -7.28 6.03
N LEU A 27 11.66 -7.81 5.41
CA LEU A 27 11.78 -8.06 3.97
C LEU A 27 11.47 -9.52 3.56
N GLU A 28 10.97 -10.36 4.47
CA GLU A 28 10.55 -11.73 4.15
C GLU A 28 9.01 -11.89 4.16
N PRO A 29 8.43 -12.73 3.27
CA PRO A 29 6.99 -12.82 3.11
C PRO A 29 6.32 -13.71 4.17
N GLU A 30 5.52 -13.10 5.03
CA GLU A 30 4.48 -13.76 5.83
C GLU A 30 3.38 -14.30 4.90
N ARG A 31 3.14 -15.62 4.92
CA ARG A 31 2.21 -16.31 4.01
C ARG A 31 0.79 -16.37 4.55
N ILE A 32 -0.17 -15.98 3.72
CA ILE A 32 -1.48 -16.63 3.56
C ILE A 32 -1.83 -16.53 2.08
N GLU A 33 -1.68 -17.66 1.38
CA GLU A 33 -1.70 -17.86 -0.09
C GLU A 33 -1.17 -16.69 -0.93
N ASP A 34 0.05 -16.88 -1.44
CA ASP A 34 0.65 -16.08 -2.51
C ASP A 34 -0.41 -15.77 -3.59
N GLY A 35 -0.87 -14.51 -3.67
CA GLY A 35 -1.78 -14.07 -4.72
C GLY A 35 -1.24 -14.39 -6.12
N ASP A 36 -2.04 -14.16 -7.16
CA ASP A 36 -1.72 -14.47 -8.57
C ASP A 36 -0.47 -13.70 -9.09
N PHE A 37 0.72 -13.96 -8.58
CA PHE A 37 1.98 -13.42 -9.05
C PHE A 37 2.41 -14.17 -10.32
N VAL A 38 2.88 -13.43 -11.32
CA VAL A 38 3.25 -14.01 -12.62
C VAL A 38 4.69 -14.51 -12.56
N ARG A 39 4.90 -15.81 -12.76
CA ARG A 39 6.23 -16.43 -12.81
C ARG A 39 6.82 -16.39 -14.22
N ILE A 40 8.10 -16.04 -14.33
CA ILE A 40 8.85 -16.13 -15.59
C ILE A 40 9.58 -17.48 -15.64
N CYS A 41 9.00 -18.46 -16.31
CA CYS A 41 9.46 -19.86 -16.26
C CYS A 41 10.57 -20.24 -17.26
N SER A 42 11.18 -19.30 -18.01
CA SER A 42 12.23 -19.66 -18.98
C SER A 42 13.32 -18.59 -19.11
N ALA A 43 14.57 -19.06 -19.28
CA ALA A 43 15.75 -18.19 -19.43
C ALA A 43 15.61 -17.19 -20.59
N GLY A 44 15.02 -17.60 -21.71
CA GLY A 44 14.78 -16.73 -22.86
C GLY A 44 13.71 -15.64 -22.62
N ALA A 45 12.74 -15.87 -21.73
CA ALA A 45 11.77 -14.84 -21.37
C ALA A 45 12.38 -13.72 -20.51
N GLY A 46 13.43 -14.06 -19.73
CA GLY A 46 14.19 -13.08 -18.95
C GLY A 46 15.01 -12.11 -19.80
N GLU A 47 15.59 -12.59 -20.90
CA GLU A 47 16.34 -11.76 -21.86
C GLU A 47 15.41 -10.82 -22.63
N VAL A 48 14.29 -11.34 -23.14
CA VAL A 48 13.29 -10.51 -23.83
C VAL A 48 12.74 -9.43 -22.90
N LEU A 49 12.45 -9.75 -21.64
CA LEU A 49 11.96 -8.76 -20.69
C LEU A 49 13.00 -7.66 -20.43
N ARG A 50 14.29 -8.01 -20.39
CA ARG A 50 15.38 -7.03 -20.26
C ARG A 50 15.42 -6.10 -21.46
N GLU A 51 15.37 -6.62 -22.68
CA GLU A 51 15.33 -5.81 -23.91
C GLU A 51 14.14 -4.84 -23.90
N VAL A 52 12.96 -5.30 -23.50
CA VAL A 52 11.76 -4.46 -23.37
C VAL A 52 11.97 -3.35 -22.33
N ILE A 53 12.54 -3.66 -21.16
CA ILE A 53 12.82 -2.67 -20.12
C ILE A 53 13.83 -1.63 -20.61
N GLU A 54 14.89 -2.05 -21.30
CA GLU A 54 15.91 -1.15 -21.86
C GLU A 54 15.29 -0.20 -22.90
N GLU A 55 14.45 -0.69 -23.81
CA GLU A 55 13.74 0.14 -24.80
C GLU A 55 12.78 1.13 -24.12
N VAL A 56 12.03 0.69 -23.10
CA VAL A 56 11.14 1.58 -22.34
C VAL A 56 11.92 2.68 -21.63
N LEU A 57 13.05 2.35 -20.99
CA LEU A 57 13.90 3.33 -20.32
C LEU A 57 14.52 4.33 -21.29
N ALA A 58 14.91 3.88 -22.48
CA ALA A 58 15.49 4.74 -23.52
C ALA A 58 14.48 5.78 -24.05
N ARG A 59 13.18 5.53 -23.87
CA ARG A 59 12.09 6.30 -24.47
C ARG A 59 11.10 6.82 -23.45
N VAL A 60 11.44 6.79 -22.16
CA VAL A 60 10.52 7.16 -21.07
C VAL A 60 9.99 8.59 -21.22
N ASP A 61 10.81 9.49 -21.78
CA ASP A 61 10.43 10.89 -22.04
C ASP A 61 9.47 11.05 -23.24
N ASP A 62 9.33 10.04 -24.11
CA ASP A 62 8.39 10.05 -25.25
C ASP A 62 6.92 9.87 -24.81
N PHE A 63 6.68 9.56 -23.53
CA PHE A 63 5.37 9.29 -22.95
C PHE A 63 4.62 10.59 -22.55
N GLY A 64 4.78 11.67 -23.31
CA GLY A 64 4.23 13.00 -23.01
C GLY A 64 2.72 13.17 -23.19
N THR A 65 1.97 12.10 -23.45
CA THR A 65 0.49 12.14 -23.48
C THR A 65 -0.07 11.37 -22.30
N LEU A 66 -1.20 11.81 -21.75
CA LEU A 66 -1.85 11.15 -20.61
C LEU A 66 -2.07 9.63 -20.82
N GLU A 67 -2.57 9.23 -21.99
CA GLU A 67 -2.82 7.82 -22.30
C GLU A 67 -1.53 6.98 -22.22
N ARG A 68 -0.45 7.49 -22.80
CA ARG A 68 0.88 6.87 -22.75
C ARG A 68 1.41 6.83 -21.31
N TYR A 69 1.29 7.91 -20.56
CA TYR A 69 1.69 7.96 -19.16
C TYR A 69 0.96 6.89 -18.31
N ILE A 70 -0.37 6.79 -18.46
CA ILE A 70 -1.17 5.77 -17.76
C ILE A 70 -0.69 4.36 -18.16
N TRP A 71 -0.52 4.10 -19.45
CA TRP A 71 -0.01 2.81 -19.92
C TRP A 71 1.34 2.48 -19.31
N LEU A 72 2.25 3.45 -19.24
CA LEU A 72 3.59 3.28 -18.70
C LEU A 72 3.55 3.00 -17.18
N LEU A 73 2.65 3.67 -16.46
CA LEU A 73 2.41 3.41 -15.05
C LEU A 73 1.84 2.01 -14.84
N GLN A 74 0.89 1.59 -15.65
CA GLN A 74 0.34 0.22 -15.62
C GLN A 74 1.43 -0.82 -15.89
N PHE A 75 2.24 -0.59 -16.92
CA PHE A 75 3.38 -1.43 -17.25
C PHE A 75 4.34 -1.54 -16.06
N SER A 76 4.75 -0.41 -15.47
CA SER A 76 5.66 -0.42 -14.31
C SER A 76 5.07 -1.13 -13.08
N CYS A 77 3.77 -0.98 -12.84
CA CYS A 77 3.09 -1.67 -11.74
C CYS A 77 2.98 -3.17 -12.04
N GLY A 78 2.74 -3.55 -13.29
CA GLY A 78 2.74 -4.95 -13.73
C GLY A 78 4.11 -5.61 -13.55
N LEU A 79 5.20 -4.89 -13.85
CA LEU A 79 6.56 -5.38 -13.61
C LEU A 79 6.81 -5.69 -12.11
N CYS A 80 6.24 -4.93 -11.18
CA CYS A 80 6.33 -5.21 -9.74
C CYS A 80 5.71 -6.55 -9.33
N LEU A 81 4.82 -7.11 -10.14
CA LEU A 81 4.11 -8.35 -9.85
C LEU A 81 4.82 -9.60 -10.40
N LEU A 82 5.94 -9.41 -11.08
CA LEU A 82 6.73 -10.50 -11.62
C LEU A 82 7.56 -11.14 -10.50
N ARG A 83 7.56 -12.48 -10.46
CA ARG A 83 8.39 -13.29 -9.54
C ARG A 83 9.41 -14.12 -10.31
N ASP A 84 10.38 -14.64 -9.56
CA ASP A 84 11.44 -15.52 -10.07
C ASP A 84 12.28 -14.83 -11.17
N LEU A 85 12.55 -13.55 -10.96
CA LEU A 85 13.27 -12.71 -11.91
C LEU A 85 14.74 -13.14 -12.03
N PRO A 86 15.32 -13.12 -13.25
CA PRO A 86 16.75 -13.24 -13.44
C PRO A 86 17.52 -12.21 -12.62
N VAL A 87 18.75 -12.56 -12.22
CA VAL A 87 19.64 -11.69 -11.45
C VAL A 87 19.81 -10.34 -12.16
N GLY A 88 19.65 -9.25 -11.38
CA GLY A 88 19.75 -7.87 -11.86
C GLY A 88 18.46 -7.28 -12.42
N LEU A 89 17.46 -8.09 -12.80
CA LEU A 89 16.24 -7.56 -13.42
C LEU A 89 15.37 -6.78 -12.43
N SER A 90 15.38 -7.17 -11.14
CA SER A 90 14.72 -6.39 -10.08
C SER A 90 15.26 -4.96 -9.96
N PHE A 91 16.56 -4.75 -10.24
CA PHE A 91 17.15 -3.42 -10.24
C PHE A 91 16.62 -2.58 -11.41
N GLU A 92 16.58 -3.17 -12.62
CA GLU A 92 16.05 -2.50 -13.82
C GLU A 92 14.55 -2.18 -13.69
N ILE A 93 13.76 -3.07 -13.10
CA ILE A 93 12.33 -2.80 -12.80
C ILE A 93 12.19 -1.59 -11.86
N ASN A 94 13.01 -1.53 -10.78
CA ASN A 94 12.99 -0.37 -9.89
C ASN A 94 13.44 0.93 -10.61
N LYS A 95 14.35 0.83 -11.58
CA LYS A 95 14.76 1.96 -12.41
C LYS A 95 13.60 2.45 -13.27
N VAL A 96 12.85 1.55 -13.92
CA VAL A 96 11.64 1.90 -14.67
C VAL A 96 10.68 2.67 -13.76
N ILE A 97 10.29 2.09 -12.63
CA ILE A 97 9.29 2.70 -11.72
C ILE A 97 9.73 4.10 -11.27
N ARG A 98 11.00 4.30 -10.94
CA ARG A 98 11.55 5.62 -10.57
C ARG A 98 11.55 6.59 -11.75
N SER A 99 11.89 6.12 -12.96
CA SER A 99 11.82 6.94 -14.16
C SER A 99 10.39 7.37 -14.48
N VAL A 100 9.40 6.48 -14.35
CA VAL A 100 7.97 6.82 -14.51
C VAL A 100 7.53 7.84 -13.47
N ALA A 101 7.96 7.67 -12.21
CA ALA A 101 7.69 8.67 -11.17
C ALA A 101 8.23 10.03 -11.59
N ASN A 102 9.49 10.11 -12.02
CA ASN A 102 10.15 11.39 -12.32
C ASN A 102 9.61 12.12 -13.57
N LEU A 103 8.64 11.56 -14.29
CA LEU A 103 7.94 12.29 -15.34
C LEU A 103 7.18 13.47 -14.76
N ASP A 104 7.18 14.59 -15.48
CA ASP A 104 6.48 15.79 -15.05
C ASP A 104 4.97 15.55 -14.98
N THR A 105 4.43 15.64 -13.78
CA THR A 105 3.00 15.48 -13.47
C THR A 105 2.48 16.65 -12.63
N GLU A 106 3.23 17.76 -12.55
CA GLU A 106 2.89 18.89 -11.68
C GLU A 106 1.51 19.48 -11.98
N GLU A 107 1.12 19.51 -13.27
CA GLU A 107 -0.18 20.01 -13.72
C GLU A 107 -1.35 19.14 -13.25
N TYR A 108 -1.12 17.84 -13.03
CA TYR A 108 -2.16 16.87 -12.66
C TYR A 108 -2.14 16.48 -11.19
N GLN A 109 -1.12 16.88 -10.43
CA GLN A 109 -0.90 16.42 -9.07
C GLN A 109 -2.11 16.68 -8.14
N PHE A 110 -2.89 17.74 -8.41
CA PHE A 110 -4.08 18.12 -7.64
C PHE A 110 -5.41 17.90 -8.38
N ASP A 111 -5.41 17.16 -9.50
CA ASP A 111 -6.62 16.90 -10.28
C ASP A 111 -7.36 15.64 -9.79
N PRO A 112 -8.58 15.75 -9.24
CA PRO A 112 -9.37 14.60 -8.82
C PRO A 112 -9.70 13.63 -9.96
N LEU A 113 -9.87 14.14 -11.19
CA LEU A 113 -10.15 13.31 -12.36
C LEU A 113 -8.92 12.49 -12.73
N MET A 114 -7.72 13.05 -12.59
CA MET A 114 -6.48 12.31 -12.81
C MET A 114 -6.34 11.17 -11.81
N ILE A 115 -6.50 11.46 -10.52
CA ILE A 115 -6.43 10.45 -9.44
C ILE A 115 -7.44 9.34 -9.71
N HIS A 116 -8.69 9.71 -10.06
CA HIS A 116 -9.72 8.74 -10.41
C HIS A 116 -9.30 7.86 -11.59
N THR A 117 -8.84 8.48 -12.68
CA THR A 117 -8.51 7.79 -13.93
C THR A 117 -7.36 6.82 -13.74
N ILE A 118 -6.27 7.26 -13.09
CA ILE A 118 -5.12 6.41 -12.79
C ILE A 118 -5.52 5.27 -11.85
N ALA A 119 -6.17 5.58 -10.72
CA ALA A 119 -6.53 4.56 -9.74
C ALA A 119 -7.50 3.53 -10.33
N LYS A 120 -8.46 3.97 -11.15
CA LYS A 120 -9.37 3.09 -11.88
C LYS A 120 -8.61 2.17 -12.83
N SER A 121 -7.75 2.74 -13.67
CA SER A 121 -7.00 1.99 -14.67
C SER A 121 -6.04 0.98 -14.03
N LEU A 122 -5.38 1.34 -12.92
CA LEU A 122 -4.56 0.38 -12.18
C LEU A 122 -5.40 -0.72 -11.52
N PHE A 123 -6.54 -0.38 -10.93
CA PHE A 123 -7.35 -1.33 -10.16
C PHE A 123 -8.18 -2.28 -11.05
N GLU A 124 -8.67 -1.81 -12.20
CA GLU A 124 -9.52 -2.58 -13.10
C GLU A 124 -8.74 -3.33 -14.19
N ASP A 125 -7.64 -2.75 -14.71
CA ASP A 125 -6.94 -3.32 -15.87
C ASP A 125 -5.78 -4.25 -15.47
N ILE A 126 -5.29 -4.16 -14.22
CA ILE A 126 -4.22 -5.02 -13.68
C ILE A 126 -4.84 -6.01 -12.70
N PRO A 127 -4.41 -7.30 -12.65
CA PRO A 127 -4.91 -8.29 -11.70
C PRO A 127 -4.43 -8.05 -10.25
N LEU A 128 -4.80 -6.91 -9.67
CA LEU A 128 -4.46 -6.51 -8.30
C LEU A 128 -5.39 -7.17 -7.29
N LYS A 129 -5.27 -8.49 -7.13
CA LYS A 129 -5.98 -9.27 -6.12
C LYS A 129 -5.08 -9.61 -4.92
N GLY A 130 -5.69 -9.74 -3.75
CA GLY A 130 -5.01 -10.11 -2.51
C GLY A 130 -3.83 -9.19 -2.21
N MET A 131 -2.68 -9.80 -1.93
CA MET A 131 -1.43 -9.09 -1.61
C MET A 131 -0.81 -8.34 -2.79
N ASN A 132 -1.17 -8.63 -4.05
CA ASN A 132 -0.69 -7.86 -5.22
C ASN A 132 -1.11 -6.39 -5.13
N LEU A 133 -2.36 -6.16 -4.71
CA LEU A 133 -2.88 -4.80 -4.48
C LEU A 133 -2.07 -4.07 -3.41
N VAL A 134 -1.84 -4.74 -2.27
CA VAL A 134 -1.06 -4.19 -1.14
C VAL A 134 0.37 -3.88 -1.59
N HIS A 135 0.98 -4.76 -2.37
CA HIS A 135 2.33 -4.58 -2.89
C HIS A 135 2.44 -3.34 -3.80
N VAL A 136 1.53 -3.19 -4.76
CA VAL A 136 1.53 -2.04 -5.69
C VAL A 136 1.27 -0.73 -4.95
N ILE A 137 0.31 -0.70 -4.02
CA ILE A 137 0.06 0.48 -3.17
C ILE A 137 1.34 0.87 -2.41
N LYS A 138 2.02 -0.08 -1.77
CA LYS A 138 3.27 0.18 -1.04
C LYS A 138 4.36 0.72 -1.98
N LYS A 139 4.50 0.14 -3.18
CA LYS A 139 5.47 0.59 -4.19
C LYS A 139 5.20 2.01 -4.69
N LEU A 140 3.95 2.37 -4.92
CA LEU A 140 3.58 3.74 -5.30
C LEU A 140 3.83 4.73 -4.17
N ALA A 141 3.47 4.36 -2.93
CA ALA A 141 3.60 5.21 -1.76
C ALA A 141 5.05 5.59 -1.38
N VAL A 142 6.03 4.73 -1.66
CA VAL A 142 7.46 4.98 -1.36
C VAL A 142 8.12 5.95 -2.36
N LEU A 143 7.56 6.13 -3.55
CA LEU A 143 8.11 7.04 -4.57
C LEU A 143 7.97 8.53 -4.16
N ASN A 144 7.31 8.81 -3.03
CA ASN A 144 7.17 10.11 -2.41
C ASN A 144 6.63 11.22 -3.34
N GLN A 145 5.80 10.83 -4.29
CA GLN A 145 5.06 11.76 -5.13
C GLN A 145 3.65 11.96 -4.59
N LYS A 146 3.17 13.21 -4.62
CA LYS A 146 1.82 13.56 -4.15
C LYS A 146 0.76 12.80 -4.93
N LEU A 147 0.84 12.81 -6.27
CA LEU A 147 -0.09 12.10 -7.13
C LEU A 147 -0.18 10.61 -6.78
N PHE A 148 0.95 9.93 -6.61
CA PHE A 148 0.97 8.52 -6.23
C PHE A 148 0.47 8.25 -4.82
N SER A 149 0.70 9.16 -3.88
CA SER A 149 0.11 9.07 -2.54
C SER A 149 -1.42 9.14 -2.62
N TYR A 150 -1.96 10.04 -3.46
CA TYR A 150 -3.39 10.17 -3.67
C TYR A 150 -4.02 8.97 -4.39
N VAL A 151 -3.37 8.48 -5.44
CA VAL A 151 -3.76 7.26 -6.15
C VAL A 151 -3.73 6.05 -5.20
N SER A 152 -2.69 5.95 -4.36
CA SER A 152 -2.57 4.88 -3.35
C SER A 152 -3.75 4.89 -2.39
N ILE A 153 -4.12 6.06 -1.85
CA ILE A 153 -5.29 6.21 -0.97
C ILE A 153 -6.58 5.81 -1.70
N ALA A 154 -6.77 6.26 -2.94
CA ALA A 154 -7.95 5.89 -3.72
C ALA A 154 -8.05 4.37 -3.97
N MET A 155 -6.92 3.72 -4.27
CA MET A 155 -6.84 2.27 -4.45
C MET A 155 -7.05 1.51 -3.14
N ILE A 156 -6.57 2.02 -2.01
CA ILE A 156 -6.81 1.44 -0.67
C ILE A 156 -8.30 1.29 -0.44
N PHE A 157 -9.09 2.36 -0.61
CA PHE A 157 -10.52 2.31 -0.32
C PHE A 157 -11.34 1.58 -1.39
N ALA A 158 -10.88 1.58 -2.65
CA ALA A 158 -11.41 0.65 -3.65
C ALA A 158 -11.22 -0.81 -3.22
N GLY A 159 -10.06 -1.16 -2.68
CA GLY A 159 -9.75 -2.47 -2.13
C GLY A 159 -10.61 -2.83 -0.92
N VAL A 160 -10.72 -1.92 0.06
CA VAL A 160 -11.58 -2.12 1.24
C VAL A 160 -13.03 -2.36 0.82
N ARG A 161 -13.56 -1.57 -0.12
CA ARG A 161 -14.90 -1.79 -0.67
C ARG A 161 -15.02 -3.13 -1.38
N HIS A 162 -14.03 -3.51 -2.21
CA HIS A 162 -14.04 -4.77 -2.92
C HIS A 162 -14.10 -5.99 -1.98
N TYR A 163 -13.30 -5.99 -0.90
CA TYR A 163 -13.27 -7.11 0.06
C TYR A 163 -14.47 -7.15 1.00
N THR A 164 -15.16 -6.02 1.19
CA THR A 164 -16.34 -5.93 2.05
C THR A 164 -17.64 -6.16 1.27
N ARG A 165 -17.71 -5.74 0.01
CA ARG A 165 -18.88 -5.85 -0.87
C ARG A 165 -18.46 -6.25 -2.29
N PRO A 166 -18.02 -7.51 -2.51
CA PRO A 166 -17.47 -7.95 -3.79
C PRO A 166 -18.46 -7.86 -4.95
N ASP A 167 -19.77 -7.92 -4.67
CA ASP A 167 -20.82 -7.84 -5.68
C ASP A 167 -21.12 -6.41 -6.16
N GLN A 168 -20.49 -5.40 -5.54
CA GLN A 168 -20.71 -4.00 -5.89
C GLN A 168 -19.47 -3.41 -6.57
N PRO A 169 -19.56 -2.98 -7.84
CA PRO A 169 -18.43 -2.35 -8.52
C PRO A 169 -18.07 -1.01 -7.88
N THR A 170 -16.79 -0.68 -7.88
CA THR A 170 -16.29 0.62 -7.44
C THR A 170 -16.69 1.69 -8.43
N ARG A 171 -17.70 2.49 -8.07
CA ARG A 171 -18.20 3.56 -8.95
C ARG A 171 -17.25 4.76 -9.04
N MET A 172 -16.49 5.02 -7.98
CA MET A 172 -15.65 6.19 -7.87
C MET A 172 -14.39 5.89 -7.06
N TYR A 173 -13.24 6.13 -7.68
CA TYR A 173 -11.92 6.16 -7.06
C TYR A 173 -11.63 7.59 -6.61
N ARG A 174 -11.45 7.80 -5.30
CA ARG A 174 -11.23 9.12 -4.69
C ARG A 174 -10.50 9.03 -3.36
N LEU A 175 -10.07 10.17 -2.83
CA LEU A 175 -9.54 10.27 -1.47
C LEU A 175 -10.64 10.11 -0.43
N TYR A 176 -10.23 9.61 0.73
CA TYR A 176 -11.06 9.46 1.92
C TYR A 176 -10.33 10.07 3.11
N GLY A 177 -11.04 10.92 3.85
CA GLY A 177 -10.53 11.50 5.09
C GLY A 177 -10.84 10.58 6.25
N LEU A 178 -10.13 10.74 7.38
CA LEU A 178 -10.28 9.83 8.52
C LEU A 178 -11.72 9.73 9.06
N SER A 179 -12.50 10.82 9.00
CA SER A 179 -13.93 10.77 9.36
C SER A 179 -14.70 9.77 8.50
N GLU A 180 -14.51 9.81 7.17
CA GLU A 180 -15.19 8.90 6.25
C GLU A 180 -14.71 7.45 6.43
N VAL A 181 -13.45 7.27 6.81
CA VAL A 181 -12.91 5.94 7.16
C VAL A 181 -13.59 5.39 8.41
N LEU A 182 -13.80 6.22 9.43
CA LEU A 182 -14.51 5.81 10.64
C LEU A 182 -15.95 5.43 10.32
N ASP A 183 -16.66 6.22 9.53
CA ASP A 183 -18.02 5.89 9.08
C ASP A 183 -18.06 4.55 8.31
N LEU A 184 -17.05 4.30 7.47
CA LEU A 184 -16.90 3.03 6.77
C LEU A 184 -16.70 1.88 7.76
N LEU A 185 -15.78 2.00 8.72
CA LEU A 185 -15.53 0.98 9.75
C LEU A 185 -16.77 0.71 10.61
N GLU A 186 -17.54 1.73 10.95
CA GLU A 186 -18.80 1.58 11.67
C GLU A 186 -19.84 0.80 10.85
N SER A 187 -19.96 1.07 9.54
CA SER A 187 -20.86 0.32 8.66
C SER A 187 -20.45 -1.15 8.51
N LEU A 188 -19.15 -1.46 8.61
CA LEU A 188 -18.68 -2.84 8.60
C LEU A 188 -19.12 -3.58 9.88
N LYS A 189 -19.18 -2.88 11.02
CA LYS A 189 -19.69 -3.46 12.27
C LYS A 189 -21.17 -3.85 12.18
N SER A 190 -22.01 -3.03 11.55
CA SER A 190 -23.47 -3.26 11.48
C SER A 190 -23.85 -4.40 10.53
N ASP A 191 -23.18 -4.49 9.37
CA ASP A 191 -23.55 -5.44 8.33
C ASP A 191 -23.00 -6.86 8.61
N HIS A 192 -21.87 -6.98 9.33
CA HIS A 192 -21.10 -8.23 9.41
C HIS A 192 -21.18 -8.97 10.76
N LEU A 193 -21.63 -8.31 11.84
CA LEU A 193 -21.93 -9.00 13.10
C LEU A 193 -23.14 -9.95 12.98
N GLN A 194 -23.95 -9.84 11.91
CA GLN A 194 -25.12 -10.69 11.67
C GLN A 194 -24.90 -11.79 10.62
N GLN A 195 -23.90 -11.66 9.75
CA GLN A 195 -23.59 -12.66 8.72
C GLN A 195 -22.24 -13.32 8.99
N LYS A 196 -22.22 -14.66 9.05
CA LYS A 196 -21.01 -15.51 9.17
C LYS A 196 -20.03 -15.39 7.96
N SER A 197 -19.94 -14.26 7.26
CA SER A 197 -19.51 -14.21 5.85
C SER A 197 -18.11 -13.63 5.57
N LEU A 198 -17.43 -13.01 6.55
CA LEU A 198 -16.03 -12.57 6.36
C LEU A 198 -15.06 -13.62 6.91
N ASP A 199 -14.35 -14.27 5.99
CA ASP A 199 -13.21 -15.13 6.29
C ASP A 199 -12.02 -14.31 6.81
N ILE A 200 -11.16 -14.92 7.63
CA ILE A 200 -10.00 -14.29 8.27
C ILE A 200 -9.05 -13.67 7.24
N GLN A 201 -8.93 -14.28 6.06
CA GLN A 201 -8.15 -13.75 4.93
C GLN A 201 -8.65 -12.38 4.45
N ARG A 202 -9.97 -12.18 4.39
CA ARG A 202 -10.54 -10.88 3.98
C ARG A 202 -10.31 -9.83 5.06
N ILE A 203 -10.44 -10.23 6.33
CA ILE A 203 -10.13 -9.35 7.47
C ILE A 203 -8.67 -8.91 7.40
N PHE A 204 -7.75 -9.86 7.18
CA PHE A 204 -6.33 -9.60 7.01
C PHE A 204 -6.06 -8.59 5.89
N LEU A 205 -6.64 -8.81 4.69
CA LEU A 205 -6.45 -7.91 3.55
C LEU A 205 -7.00 -6.50 3.83
N ILE A 206 -8.19 -6.39 4.43
CA ILE A 206 -8.76 -5.09 4.84
C ILE A 206 -7.82 -4.40 5.83
N LEU A 207 -7.30 -5.11 6.83
CA LEU A 207 -6.38 -4.55 7.81
C LEU A 207 -5.04 -4.15 7.21
N LYS A 208 -4.46 -4.94 6.29
CA LYS A 208 -3.23 -4.56 5.58
C LYS A 208 -3.44 -3.31 4.71
N LEU A 209 -4.62 -3.15 4.09
CA LEU A 209 -4.98 -1.93 3.35
C LEU A 209 -5.12 -0.72 4.29
N LEU A 210 -5.77 -0.89 5.44
CA LEU A 210 -5.89 0.16 6.46
C LEU A 210 -4.53 0.52 7.08
N SER A 211 -3.64 -0.45 7.26
CA SER A 211 -2.24 -0.23 7.66
C SER A 211 -1.48 0.59 6.61
N CYS A 212 -1.73 0.36 5.31
CA CYS A 212 -1.18 1.22 4.26
C CYS A 212 -1.74 2.65 4.36
N TYR A 213 -3.04 2.83 4.61
CA TYR A 213 -3.61 4.16 4.80
C TYR A 213 -3.03 4.87 6.03
N GLN A 214 -2.87 4.15 7.14
CA GLN A 214 -2.23 4.67 8.34
C GLN A 214 -0.83 5.20 8.05
N ASN A 215 -0.01 4.48 7.28
CA ASN A 215 1.33 4.92 6.93
C ASN A 215 1.35 6.06 5.90
N VAL A 216 0.51 6.00 4.87
CA VAL A 216 0.53 6.97 3.76
C VAL A 216 -0.12 8.30 4.14
N ALA A 217 -1.12 8.26 5.02
CA ALA A 217 -1.91 9.43 5.39
C ALA A 217 -1.72 9.79 6.86
N ILE A 218 -2.12 8.93 7.80
CA ILE A 218 -2.19 9.30 9.22
C ILE A 218 -0.81 9.63 9.78
N LEU A 219 0.12 8.68 9.80
CA LEU A 219 1.44 8.82 10.44
C LEU A 219 2.37 9.74 9.66
N ARG A 220 2.21 9.85 8.34
CA ARG A 220 3.05 10.72 7.51
C ARG A 220 2.82 12.20 7.79
N TYR A 221 1.59 12.56 8.11
CA TYR A 221 1.14 13.96 8.24
C TYR A 221 0.61 14.27 9.64
N SER A 222 0.82 13.38 10.61
CA SER A 222 0.21 13.48 11.94
C SER A 222 0.74 14.63 12.78
N GLN A 223 1.96 15.07 12.52
CA GLN A 223 2.69 16.11 13.25
C GLN A 223 2.70 17.46 12.51
N ASP A 224 2.23 17.48 11.27
CA ASP A 224 2.23 18.68 10.44
C ASP A 224 1.11 19.63 10.90
N ALA A 225 1.41 20.93 10.93
CA ALA A 225 0.40 21.93 11.25
C ALA A 225 -0.60 22.08 10.09
N ARG A 226 -1.85 22.44 10.41
CA ARG A 226 -2.90 22.64 9.39
C ARG A 226 -2.48 23.57 8.24
N PRO A 227 -1.86 24.74 8.48
CA PRO A 227 -1.44 25.61 7.39
C PRO A 227 -0.43 24.94 6.45
N ASP A 228 0.48 24.13 7.00
CA ASP A 228 1.49 23.41 6.23
C ASP A 228 0.83 22.33 5.36
N ILE A 229 -0.14 21.59 5.91
CA ILE A 229 -0.92 20.60 5.16
C ILE A 229 -1.73 21.25 4.03
N GLU A 230 -2.38 22.38 4.30
CA GLU A 230 -3.15 23.11 3.29
C GLU A 230 -2.25 23.65 2.18
N GLU A 231 -1.05 24.13 2.49
CA GLU A 231 -0.06 24.54 1.50
C GLU A 231 0.45 23.35 0.67
N GLN A 232 0.79 22.24 1.34
CA GLN A 232 1.32 21.04 0.70
C GLN A 232 0.28 20.36 -0.21
N HIS A 233 -0.97 20.24 0.25
CA HIS A 233 -2.00 19.41 -0.39
C HIS A 233 -3.11 20.20 -1.09
N ARG A 234 -3.13 21.53 -0.96
CA ARG A 234 -4.11 22.44 -1.59
C ARG A 234 -5.56 21.97 -1.39
N CYS A 235 -6.28 21.70 -2.47
CA CYS A 235 -7.67 21.25 -2.45
C CYS A 235 -7.87 19.88 -1.77
N PHE A 236 -6.80 19.15 -1.49
CA PHE A 236 -6.84 17.89 -0.75
C PHE A 236 -6.42 18.02 0.72
N GLY A 237 -6.08 19.21 1.22
CA GLY A 237 -5.60 19.41 2.59
C GLY A 237 -6.50 18.78 3.66
N GLU A 238 -7.81 18.95 3.57
CA GLU A 238 -8.78 18.41 4.54
C GLU A 238 -8.72 16.89 4.71
N PHE A 239 -8.27 16.14 3.69
CA PHE A 239 -8.12 14.68 3.78
C PHE A 239 -6.96 14.25 4.69
N PHE A 240 -6.01 15.16 4.94
CA PHE A 240 -4.79 14.93 5.71
C PHE A 240 -4.78 15.66 7.06
N ILE A 241 -5.89 16.29 7.45
CA ILE A 241 -6.02 16.93 8.76
C ILE A 241 -6.60 15.91 9.76
N PHE A 242 -5.74 15.39 10.63
CA PHE A 242 -6.10 14.36 11.60
C PHE A 242 -6.24 14.92 13.01
N ARG A 243 -7.48 15.16 13.44
CA ARG A 243 -7.77 15.52 14.83
C ARG A 243 -7.52 14.34 15.76
N GLU A 244 -7.02 14.61 16.97
CA GLU A 244 -6.81 13.58 17.99
C GLU A 244 -8.07 12.75 18.27
N GLU A 245 -9.25 13.39 18.26
CA GLU A 245 -10.54 12.71 18.46
C GLU A 245 -10.77 11.60 17.44
N HIS A 246 -10.42 11.84 16.17
CA HIS A 246 -10.54 10.87 15.09
C HIS A 246 -9.48 9.77 15.24
N LYS A 247 -8.24 10.12 15.60
CA LYS A 247 -7.17 9.14 15.85
C LYS A 247 -7.52 8.20 17.01
N ARG A 248 -8.01 8.74 18.14
CA ARG A 248 -8.52 7.92 19.27
C ARG A 248 -9.70 7.06 18.85
N SER A 249 -10.61 7.57 18.01
CA SER A 249 -11.71 6.76 17.50
C SER A 249 -11.22 5.62 16.60
N TYR A 250 -10.22 5.88 15.76
CA TYR A 250 -9.60 4.88 14.90
C TYR A 250 -8.91 3.81 15.75
N LEU A 251 -8.15 4.20 16.77
CA LEU A 251 -7.53 3.30 17.74
C LEU A 251 -8.55 2.38 18.41
N ARG A 252 -9.71 2.91 18.84
CA ARG A 252 -10.81 2.09 19.39
C ARG A 252 -11.35 1.07 18.38
N HIS A 253 -11.46 1.43 17.10
CA HIS A 253 -11.88 0.50 16.06
C HIS A 253 -10.87 -0.62 15.84
N LEU A 254 -9.56 -0.33 15.89
CA LEU A 254 -8.51 -1.34 15.83
C LEU A 254 -8.55 -2.29 17.03
N ALA A 255 -8.75 -1.76 18.25
CA ALA A 255 -8.90 -2.56 19.45
C ALA A 255 -10.13 -3.49 19.37
N LEU A 256 -11.26 -2.99 18.86
CA LEU A 256 -12.46 -3.80 18.61
C LEU A 256 -12.19 -4.90 17.58
N ALA A 257 -11.46 -4.59 16.50
CA ALA A 257 -11.08 -5.60 15.51
C ALA A 257 -10.24 -6.71 16.14
N LEU A 258 -9.27 -6.35 16.99
CA LEU A 258 -8.44 -7.30 17.73
C LEU A 258 -9.28 -8.21 18.63
N GLU A 259 -10.23 -7.65 19.38
CA GLU A 259 -11.15 -8.45 20.22
C GLU A 259 -12.03 -9.39 19.41
N VAL A 260 -12.44 -9.00 18.20
CA VAL A 260 -13.21 -9.87 17.30
C VAL A 260 -12.33 -11.03 16.83
N VAL A 261 -11.12 -10.76 16.35
CA VAL A 261 -10.17 -11.76 15.85
C VAL A 261 -9.82 -12.77 16.95
N LYS A 262 -9.49 -12.31 18.16
CA LYS A 262 -9.20 -13.18 19.32
C LYS A 262 -10.37 -14.09 19.67
N ARG A 263 -11.61 -13.58 19.62
CA ARG A 263 -12.83 -14.39 19.85
C ARG A 263 -13.08 -15.40 18.75
N MET A 264 -12.71 -15.11 17.50
CA MET A 264 -12.80 -16.07 16.39
C MET A 264 -11.81 -17.22 16.57
N SER A 265 -10.57 -16.92 16.95
CA SER A 265 -9.52 -17.90 17.25
C SER A 265 -9.92 -18.84 18.41
N GLY A 266 -10.44 -18.29 19.51
CA GLY A 266 -10.85 -19.08 20.68
C GLY A 266 -12.07 -20.00 20.50
N ARG A 267 -12.73 -19.98 19.33
CA ARG A 267 -13.85 -20.88 18.97
C ARG A 267 -13.44 -22.02 18.04
N ALA A 268 -12.17 -22.08 17.62
CA ALA A 268 -11.65 -23.13 16.76
C ALA A 268 -11.33 -24.39 17.58
N ASP A 269 -12.37 -25.15 17.96
CA ASP A 269 -12.19 -26.45 18.61
C ASP A 269 -11.63 -27.51 17.63
N HIS A 270 -10.62 -28.23 18.11
CA HIS A 270 -10.03 -29.48 17.61
C HIS A 270 -9.30 -29.49 16.24
N PHE A 271 -7.96 -29.40 16.35
CA PHE A 271 -6.90 -30.14 15.65
C PHE A 271 -6.76 -30.11 14.11
N ASP A 272 -7.70 -29.60 13.33
CA ASP A 272 -7.63 -29.69 11.85
C ASP A 272 -7.14 -28.44 11.10
N ARG A 273 -6.69 -27.37 11.79
CA ARG A 273 -6.40 -26.08 11.14
C ARG A 273 -5.15 -25.36 11.66
N LEU A 274 -3.98 -25.96 11.45
CA LEU A 274 -2.69 -25.28 11.67
C LEU A 274 -2.58 -24.00 10.82
N ALA A 275 -3.02 -24.06 9.55
CA ALA A 275 -3.03 -22.92 8.63
C ALA A 275 -3.95 -21.79 9.12
N ASP A 276 -5.20 -22.07 9.50
CA ASP A 276 -6.08 -21.01 10.00
C ASP A 276 -5.52 -20.39 11.30
N ASN A 277 -4.84 -21.17 12.14
CA ASN A 277 -4.21 -20.64 13.35
C ASN A 277 -3.05 -19.70 13.02
N GLU A 278 -2.23 -20.02 12.01
CA GLU A 278 -1.22 -19.10 11.48
C GLU A 278 -1.87 -17.82 10.92
N ASP A 279 -2.97 -17.94 10.18
CA ASP A 279 -3.71 -16.79 9.64
C ASP A 279 -4.23 -15.87 10.75
N PHE A 280 -4.79 -16.45 11.83
CA PHE A 280 -5.21 -15.68 13.01
C PHE A 280 -4.03 -15.02 13.71
N MET A 281 -2.90 -15.70 13.86
CA MET A 281 -1.69 -15.12 14.46
C MET A 281 -1.19 -13.92 13.64
N LEU A 282 -1.13 -14.03 12.31
CA LEU A 282 -0.70 -12.94 11.44
C LEU A 282 -1.59 -11.70 11.55
N VAL A 283 -2.91 -11.90 11.70
CA VAL A 283 -3.85 -10.78 11.91
C VAL A 283 -3.67 -10.15 13.29
N VAL A 284 -3.44 -10.96 14.33
CA VAL A 284 -3.18 -10.47 15.68
C VAL A 284 -1.86 -9.68 15.72
N GLU A 285 -0.79 -10.21 15.16
CA GLU A 285 0.52 -9.56 15.10
C GLU A 285 0.45 -8.23 14.33
N LEU A 286 -0.22 -8.19 13.19
CA LEU A 286 -0.46 -6.95 12.45
C LEU A 286 -1.13 -5.87 13.34
N LEU A 287 -2.13 -6.27 14.13
CA LEU A 287 -2.84 -5.33 14.99
C LEU A 287 -1.98 -4.90 16.20
N GLU A 288 -1.38 -5.86 16.90
CA GLU A 288 -0.67 -5.65 18.16
C GLU A 288 0.73 -5.07 18.00
N LEU A 289 1.40 -5.31 16.88
CA LEU A 289 2.78 -4.87 16.66
C LEU A 289 2.88 -3.69 15.70
N ASP A 290 2.05 -3.67 14.65
CA ASP A 290 2.20 -2.71 13.55
C ASP A 290 1.14 -1.61 13.53
N MET A 291 -0.11 -1.88 13.92
CA MET A 291 -1.18 -0.88 13.77
C MET A 291 -1.45 -0.11 15.07
N ILE A 292 -1.78 -0.81 16.15
CA ILE A 292 -2.18 -0.19 17.43
C ILE A 292 -1.04 0.61 18.07
N PRO A 293 0.19 0.05 18.24
CA PRO A 293 1.28 0.78 18.88
C PRO A 293 1.62 2.08 18.15
N LEU A 294 1.71 2.04 16.82
CA LEU A 294 2.07 3.22 16.04
C LEU A 294 1.06 4.39 16.19
N VAL A 295 -0.23 4.09 16.35
CA VAL A 295 -1.24 5.14 16.60
C VAL A 295 -1.16 5.66 18.03
N LYS A 296 -0.85 4.79 19.01
CA LYS A 296 -0.63 5.21 20.40
C LYS A 296 0.60 6.09 20.55
N ASP A 297 1.70 5.69 19.93
CA ASP A 297 2.95 6.45 19.89
C ASP A 297 2.70 7.85 19.30
N ASP A 298 1.95 7.92 18.20
CA ASP A 298 1.56 9.19 17.57
C ASP A 298 0.64 10.08 18.46
N LEU A 299 -0.14 9.47 19.34
CA LEU A 299 -0.97 10.16 20.33
C LEU A 299 -0.21 10.53 21.62
N GLY A 300 1.03 10.08 21.79
CA GLY A 300 1.78 10.22 23.03
C GLY A 300 1.18 9.43 24.20
N GLU A 301 0.43 8.35 23.92
CA GLU A 301 -0.11 7.45 24.93
C GLU A 301 0.93 6.34 25.21
N GLU A 302 1.76 6.52 26.25
CA GLU A 302 2.66 5.45 26.75
C GLU A 302 1.83 4.28 27.36
N GLU A 303 2.35 3.04 27.25
CA GLU A 303 1.71 1.80 27.73
C GLU A 303 1.38 1.77 29.23
#